data_AF-A0A6B0TII0-F1
#
_entry.id   AF-A0A6B0TII0-F1
#
_cell.length_a   1.000
_cell.length_b   1.000
_cell.length_c   1.000
_cell.angle_alpha   90.00
_cell.angle_beta   90.00
_cell.angle_gamma   90.00
#
_symmetry.space_group_name_H-M   'P 1'
#
loop_
_entity.id
_entity.type
_entity.pdbx_description
1 polymer ?
#
loop_
_entity_poly.entity_id
_entity_poly.type
_entity_poly.pdbx_seq_one_letter_code
_entity_poly.pdbx_strand_id
1 'polypeptide(L)' 'MFLRLLTILLLVVGLLSAIIERRFVSGIDENGVVQESFFLPLSFIAGGLGLVLLVVLIVRGRGRG' A
#
# COMPACT_ATOMS: atom_id res chain seq x y z
N MET A 1 4.52 -19.68 -5.78
CA MET A 1 3.11 -19.34 -5.47
C MET A 1 3.01 -18.33 -4.33
N PHE A 2 3.64 -18.60 -3.17
CA PHE A 2 3.67 -17.70 -2.00
C PHE A 2 4.01 -16.22 -2.31
N LEU A 3 5.10 -15.97 -3.05
CA LEU A 3 5.53 -14.60 -3.35
C LEU A 3 4.48 -13.77 -4.11
N ARG A 4 3.72 -14.42 -5.03
CA ARG A 4 2.67 -13.76 -5.81
C ARG A 4 1.48 -13.38 -4.93
N LEU A 5 1.07 -14.27 -4.04
CA LEU A 5 0.00 -14.02 -3.06
C LEU A 5 0.39 -12.88 -2.11
N LEU A 6 1.62 -12.88 -1.60
CA LEU A 6 2.13 -11.82 -0.74
C LEU A 6 2.14 -10.45 -1.44
N THR A 7 2.58 -10.39 -2.71
CA THR A 7 2.53 -9.17 -3.52
C THR A 7 1.12 -8.63 -3.66
N ILE A 8 0.16 -9.49 -4.00
CA ILE A 8 -1.25 -9.09 -4.15
C ILE A 8 -1.79 -8.58 -2.81
N LEU A 9 -1.52 -9.30 -1.72
CA LEU A 9 -1.96 -8.90 -0.39
C LEU A 9 -1.43 -7.52 0.00
N LEU A 10 -0.13 -7.28 -0.17
CA LEU A 10 0.50 -6.00 0.15
C LEU A 10 -0.07 -4.84 -0.67
N LEU A 11 -0.31 -5.06 -1.96
CA LEU A 11 -0.94 -4.05 -2.83
C LEU A 11 -2.39 -3.76 -2.41
N VAL A 12 -3.17 -4.79 -2.07
CA VAL A 12 -4.55 -4.63 -1.61
C VAL A 12 -4.60 -3.88 -0.28
N VAL A 13 -3.76 -4.26 0.70
CA VAL A 13 -3.68 -3.59 2.00
C VAL A 13 -3.26 -2.13 1.83
N GLY A 14 -2.25 -1.87 0.99
CA GLY A 14 -1.79 -0.51 0.72
C GLY A 14 -2.88 0.35 0.07
N LEU A 15 -3.58 -0.20 -0.93
CA LEU A 15 -4.67 0.48 -1.63
C LEU A 15 -5.87 0.75 -0.71
N LEU A 16 -6.30 -0.23 0.07
CA LEU A 16 -7.39 -0.07 1.03
C LEU A 16 -7.04 0.97 2.10
N SER A 17 -5.81 0.96 2.59
CA SER A 17 -5.33 1.97 3.56
C SER A 17 -5.36 3.37 2.96
N ALA A 18 -4.94 3.54 1.71
CA ALA A 18 -5.02 4.83 1.02
C ALA A 18 -6.47 5.31 0.80
N ILE A 19 -7.40 4.38 0.52
CA ILE A 19 -8.82 4.70 0.36
C ILE A 19 -9.42 5.12 1.71
N ILE A 20 -9.14 4.37 2.78
CA ILE A 20 -9.63 4.67 4.12
C ILE A 20 -9.13 6.04 4.56
N GLU A 21 -7.84 6.30 4.37
CA GLU A 21 -7.22 7.59 4.67
C GLU A 21 -8.00 8.74 4.04
N ARG A 22 -8.19 8.69 2.72
CA ARG A 22 -8.84 9.76 1.96
C ARG A 22 -10.33 9.92 2.25
N ARG A 23 -10.98 8.88 2.76
CA ARG A 23 -12.44 8.86 2.97
C ARG A 23 -12.84 9.18 4.40
N PHE A 24 -12.03 8.80 5.37
CA PHE A 24 -12.41 8.83 6.78
C PHE A 24 -11.48 9.65 7.66
N VAL A 25 -10.22 9.87 7.25
CA VAL A 25 -9.19 10.45 8.14
C VAL A 25 -8.55 11.72 7.57
N SER A 26 -8.57 11.91 6.25
CA SER A 26 -7.98 13.10 5.64
C SER A 26 -8.80 14.34 5.99
N GLY A 27 -8.34 15.09 6.98
CA GLY A 27 -9.01 16.30 7.44
C GLY A 27 -8.21 17.02 8.51
N ILE A 28 -8.41 18.34 8.53
CA ILE A 28 -8.12 19.16 9.70
C ILE A 28 -9.37 19.06 10.56
N ASP A 29 -9.21 18.65 11.82
CA ASP A 29 -10.31 18.60 12.80
C ASP A 29 -10.93 20.00 12.99
N GLU A 30 -12.12 20.07 13.56
CA GLU A 30 -12.85 21.29 13.93
C GLU A 30 -11.98 22.26 14.76
N ASN A 31 -10.96 21.74 15.45
CA ASN A 31 -9.99 22.48 16.25
C ASN A 31 -8.74 22.95 15.48
N GLY A 32 -8.67 22.76 14.16
CA GLY A 32 -7.50 23.14 13.36
C GLY A 32 -6.32 22.16 13.45
N VAL A 33 -6.50 21.00 14.09
CA VAL A 33 -5.44 20.02 14.32
C VAL A 33 -5.43 18.98 13.20
N VAL A 34 -4.24 18.69 12.68
CA VAL A 34 -4.03 17.61 11.72
C VAL A 34 -4.28 16.28 12.44
N GLN A 35 -5.25 15.51 11.96
CA GLN A 35 -5.55 14.22 12.53
C GLN A 35 -4.45 13.22 12.16
N GLU A 36 -3.74 12.69 13.16
CA GLU A 36 -2.70 11.68 12.92
C GLU A 36 -3.34 10.37 12.47
N SER A 37 -2.92 9.89 11.30
CA SER A 37 -3.41 8.63 10.75
C SER A 37 -2.33 7.58 10.64
N PHE A 38 -2.64 6.37 11.10
CA PHE A 38 -1.82 5.19 10.86
C PHE A 38 -2.01 4.61 9.45
N PHE A 39 -3.07 4.98 8.73
CA PHE A 39 -3.36 4.44 7.40
C PHE A 39 -2.45 5.03 6.33
N LEU A 40 -2.00 6.28 6.48
CA LEU A 40 -1.10 6.93 5.53
C LEU A 40 0.29 6.25 5.53
N PRO A 41 0.98 6.06 6.68
CA PRO A 41 2.22 5.28 6.74
C PRO A 41 2.04 3.84 6.25
N LEU A 42 0.94 3.17 6.63
CA LEU A 42 0.67 1.79 6.23
C LEU A 42 0.47 1.67 4.71
N SER A 43 -0.24 2.62 4.10
CA SER A 43 -0.42 2.66 2.64
C SER A 43 0.91 2.78 1.90
N PHE A 44 1.83 3.59 2.44
CA PHE A 44 3.15 3.82 1.87
C PHE A 44 4.03 2.58 1.98
N ILE A 45 4.12 1.99 3.18
CA ILE A 45 4.98 0.83 3.41
C ILE A 45 4.43 -0.40 2.69
N ALA A 46 3.14 -0.71 2.86
CA ALA A 46 2.54 -1.89 2.23
C ALA A 46 2.46 -1.75 0.70
N GLY A 47 2.01 -0.59 0.21
CA GLY A 47 1.94 -0.31 -1.23
C GLY A 47 3.33 -0.29 -1.88
N GLY A 48 4.31 0.35 -1.23
CA GLY A 48 5.69 0.40 -1.69
C GLY A 48 6.34 -0.98 -1.76
N LEU A 49 6.25 -1.79 -0.70
CA LEU A 49 6.76 -3.16 -0.69
C LEU A 49 6.04 -4.04 -1.74
N GLY A 50 4.73 -3.87 -1.89
CA GLY A 50 3.95 -4.54 -2.92
C GLY A 50 4.45 -4.21 -4.33
N LEU A 51 4.71 -2.94 -4.63
CA LEU A 51 5.25 -2.50 -5.91
C LEU A 51 6.65 -3.05 -6.18
N VAL A 52 7.54 -3.02 -5.17
CA VAL A 52 8.90 -3.58 -5.30
C VAL A 52 8.83 -5.06 -5.63
N LEU A 53 8.01 -5.83 -4.91
CA LEU A 53 7.83 -7.26 -5.17
C LEU A 53 7.20 -7.54 -6.55
N LEU A 54 6.29 -6.69 -7.00
CA LEU A 54 5.72 -6.77 -8.36
C LEU A 54 6.82 -6.63 -9.42
N VAL A 55 7.70 -5.65 -9.29
CA VAL A 55 8.84 -5.44 -10.20
C VAL A 55 9.75 -6.67 -10.19
N VAL A 56 10.10 -7.20 -9.01
CA VAL A 56 10.92 -8.42 -8.88
C VAL A 56 10.26 -9.61 -9.58
N LEU A 57 8.94 -9.78 -9.43
CA LEU A 57 8.21 -10.86 -10.08
C LEU A 57 8.20 -10.73 -11.61
N ILE A 58 8.04 -9.51 -12.13
CA ILE A 58 8.07 -9.23 -13.57
C ILE A 58 9.46 -9.56 -14.14
N VAL A 59 10.52 -9.07 -13.50
CA VAL A 59 11.91 -9.31 -13.94
C VAL A 59 12.23 -10.81 -13.90
N ARG A 60 11.86 -11.50 -12.81
CA ARG A 60 12.09 -12.94 -12.66
C ARG A 60 11.26 -13.79 -13.63
N GLY A 61 10.09 -13.30 -14.06
CA GLY A 61 9.26 -13.94 -15.06
C GLY A 61 9.86 -13.86 -16.47
N ARG A 62 10.58 -12.77 -16.79
CA ARG A 62 11.20 -12.56 -18.10
C ARG A 62 12.46 -13.39 -18.35
N GLY A 63 13.21 -13.76 -17.30
CA GLY A 63 14.41 -14.60 -17.43
C GLY A 63 14.16 -16.11 -17.63
N ARG A 64 12.92 -16.51 -17.90
CA ARG A 64 12.49 -17.91 -18.13
C ARG A 64 11.89 -18.14 -19.53
N GLY A 65 12.03 -17.17 -20.43
CA GLY A 65 11.59 -17.26 -21.83
C GLY A 65 12.76 -17.56 -22.75
#